data_AF-A0A6L7ISS8-F1
#
_entry.id   AF-A0A6L7ISS8-F1
#
_cell.length_a   1.000
_cell.length_b   1.000
_cell.length_c   1.000
_cell.angle_alpha   90.00
_cell.angle_beta   90.00
_cell.angle_gamma   90.00
#
_symmetry.space_group_name_H-M   'P 1'
#
loop_
_entity.id
_entity.type
_entity.pdbx_description
1 polymer ?
#
loop_
_entity_poly.entity_id
_entity_poly.type
_entity_poly.pdbx_seq_one_letter_code
_entity_poly.pdbx_strand_id
1 'polypeptide(L)' 'MSDVEEIRSEIGGHTNFDEEHEGELFERIAKIERAEREGTLVAGLNKADNVLIAAMFVVLGLLPVLWYAVLYF' A
#
# COMPACT_ATOMS: atom_id res chain seq x y z
N MET A 1 7.12 21.31 14.86
CA MET A 1 5.85 20.82 15.42
C MET A 1 5.83 19.32 15.22
N SER A 2 5.32 18.57 16.20
CA SER A 2 5.13 17.11 16.08
C SER A 2 3.89 16.84 15.21
N ASP A 3 3.94 15.82 14.34
CA ASP A 3 2.80 15.43 13.48
C ASP A 3 1.53 15.13 14.34
N VAL A 4 1.72 14.64 15.57
CA VAL A 4 0.62 14.38 16.53
C VAL A 4 -0.01 15.69 17.04
N GLU A 5 0.78 16.75 17.19
CA GLU A 5 0.30 18.06 17.63
C GLU A 5 -0.54 18.75 16.56
N GLU A 6 -0.14 18.58 15.30
CA GLU A 6 -0.88 19.06 14.12
C GLU A 6 -2.24 18.37 14.03
N ILE A 7 -2.27 17.03 14.08
CA ILE A 7 -3.53 16.25 14.06
C ILE A 7 -4.41 16.60 15.26
N ARG A 8 -3.85 16.68 16.48
CA ARG A 8 -4.60 17.09 17.68
C ARG A 8 -5.23 18.48 17.49
N SER A 9 -4.55 19.41 16.83
CA SER A 9 -5.10 20.75 16.55
C SER A 9 -6.22 20.75 15.51
N GLU A 10 -6.23 19.78 14.59
CA GLU A 10 -7.23 19.69 13.52
C GLU A 10 -8.51 18.97 13.97
N ILE A 11 -8.38 17.91 14.77
CA ILE A 11 -9.51 17.01 15.09
C ILE A 11 -9.76 16.82 16.60
N GLY A 12 -8.93 17.39 17.48
CA GLY A 12 -9.11 17.30 18.93
C GLY A 12 -10.44 17.87 19.43
N GLY A 13 -11.14 17.11 20.29
CA GLY A 13 -12.44 17.51 20.84
C GLY A 13 -13.63 17.32 19.87
N HIS A 14 -13.38 16.88 18.64
CA HIS A 14 -14.42 16.58 17.64
C HIS A 14 -14.59 15.07 17.36
N THR A 15 -13.83 14.22 18.04
CA THR A 15 -13.80 12.78 17.74
C THR A 15 -14.84 11.95 18.52
N ASN A 16 -15.56 12.57 19.48
CA ASN A 16 -16.46 11.89 20.43
C ASN A 16 -15.80 10.80 21.31
N PHE A 17 -14.46 10.76 21.38
CA PHE A 17 -13.72 9.86 22.26
C PHE A 17 -13.27 10.56 23.54
N ASP A 18 -13.04 9.78 24.59
CA ASP A 18 -12.41 10.26 25.81
C ASP A 18 -10.96 10.66 25.53
N GLU A 19 -10.43 11.63 26.28
CA GLU A 19 -9.11 12.26 26.07
C GLU A 19 -7.94 11.25 25.99
N GLU A 20 -8.06 10.12 26.68
CA GLU A 20 -7.10 9.00 26.64
C GLU A 20 -7.13 8.24 25.30
N HIS A 21 -8.31 8.05 24.72
CA HIS A 21 -8.51 7.36 23.44
C HIS A 21 -8.27 8.28 22.24
N GLU A 22 -8.46 9.58 22.40
CA GLU A 22 -8.09 10.59 21.38
C GLU A 22 -6.58 10.58 21.10
N GLY A 23 -5.75 10.45 22.14
CA GLY A 23 -4.30 10.39 21.98
C GLY A 23 -3.83 9.22 21.13
N GLU A 24 -4.41 8.03 21.35
CA GLU A 24 -4.09 6.83 20.56
C GLU A 24 -4.54 6.98 19.09
N LEU A 25 -5.68 7.63 18.87
CA LEU A 25 -6.18 7.96 17.53
C LEU A 25 -5.20 8.88 16.79
N PHE A 26 -4.72 9.95 17.43
CA PHE A 26 -3.77 10.88 16.81
C PHE A 26 -2.44 10.21 16.49
N GLU A 27 -1.93 9.33 17.36
CA GLU A 27 -0.72 8.56 17.05
C GLU A 27 -0.89 7.63 15.85
N ARG A 28 -2.06 6.98 15.73
CA ARG A 28 -2.36 6.11 14.59
C ARG A 28 -2.49 6.90 13.29
N ILE A 29 -3.14 8.06 13.33
CA ILE A 29 -3.27 8.96 12.16
C ILE A 29 -1.89 9.49 11.77
N ALA A 30 -1.06 9.91 12.72
CA ALA A 30 0.30 10.38 12.44
C ALA A 30 1.17 9.31 11.75
N LYS A 31 1.03 8.04 12.15
CA LYS A 31 1.71 6.92 11.49
C LYS A 31 1.23 6.73 10.05
N ILE A 32 -0.06 6.87 9.80
CA ILE A 32 -0.67 6.74 8.47
C ILE A 32 -0.21 7.89 7.56
N GLU A 33 -0.31 9.13 8.01
CA GLU A 33 0.13 10.29 7.22
C GLU A 33 1.63 10.23 6.90
N ARG A 34 2.44 9.80 7.86
CA ARG A 34 3.87 9.63 7.62
C ARG A 34 4.15 8.54 6.59
N ALA A 35 3.45 7.41 6.67
CA ALA A 35 3.54 6.35 5.66
C ALA A 35 3.05 6.84 4.28
N GLU A 36 2.07 7.73 4.23
CA GLU A 36 1.59 8.35 2.98
C GLU A 36 2.64 9.30 2.39
N ARG A 37 3.21 10.21 3.20
CA ARG A 37 4.30 11.12 2.79
C ARG A 37 5.53 10.36 2.32
N GLU A 38 5.84 9.23 2.94
CA GLU A 38 6.96 8.35 2.57
C GLU A 38 6.62 7.44 1.36
N GLY A 39 5.37 7.44 0.89
CA GLY A 39 4.92 6.59 -0.22
C GLY A 39 4.89 5.10 0.11
N THR A 40 4.92 4.74 1.39
CA THR A 40 4.93 3.37 1.91
C THR A 40 3.56 2.90 2.40
N LEU A 41 2.56 3.78 2.42
CA LEU A 41 1.19 3.48 2.85
C LEU A 41 0.58 2.30 2.08
N VAL A 42 0.82 2.25 0.77
CA VAL A 42 0.47 1.11 -0.08
C VAL A 42 1.79 0.42 -0.44
N ALA A 43 1.96 -0.83 -0.02
CA ALA A 43 3.14 -1.60 -0.36
C ALA A 43 3.23 -1.72 -1.90
N GLY A 44 4.23 -1.06 -2.49
CA GLY A 44 4.53 -1.19 -3.90
C GLY A 44 4.91 -2.63 -4.25
N LEU A 45 4.79 -2.99 -5.53
CA LEU A 45 5.18 -4.32 -6.02
C LEU A 45 6.65 -4.58 -5.68
N ASN A 46 6.88 -5.64 -4.91
CA ASN A 46 8.23 -6.04 -4.55
C ASN A 46 8.90 -6.79 -5.71
N LYS A 47 10.19 -7.08 -5.58
CA LYS A 47 10.96 -7.78 -6.62
C LYS A 47 10.38 -9.17 -6.94
N ALA A 48 9.86 -9.88 -5.94
CA ALA A 48 9.24 -11.18 -6.13
C ALA A 48 7.90 -11.08 -6.89
N ASP A 49 7.10 -10.05 -6.60
CA ASP A 49 5.83 -9.80 -7.30
C ASP A 49 6.09 -9.55 -8.79
N ASN A 50 7.12 -8.76 -9.11
CA ASN A 50 7.52 -8.51 -10.50
C ASN A 50 8.00 -9.79 -11.21
N VAL A 51 8.73 -10.67 -10.52
CA VAL A 51 9.15 -11.97 -11.07
C VAL A 51 7.94 -12.87 -11.33
N LEU A 52 6.96 -12.88 -10.42
CA LEU A 52 5.72 -13.63 -10.56
C LEU A 52 4.90 -13.15 -11.76
N ILE A 53 4.77 -11.83 -11.92
CA ILE A 53 4.09 -11.22 -13.08
C ILE A 53 4.79 -11.63 -14.39
N ALA A 54 6.12 -11.56 -14.44
CA ALA A 54 6.88 -11.97 -15.63
C ALA A 54 6.68 -13.47 -15.95
N ALA A 55 6.71 -14.34 -14.94
CA ALA A 55 6.46 -15.76 -15.13
C ALA A 55 5.04 -16.03 -15.67
N MET A 56 4.04 -15.32 -15.15
CA MET A 56 2.66 -15.42 -15.66
C MET A 56 2.56 -14.99 -17.13
N PHE A 57 3.24 -13.92 -17.53
CA PHE A 57 3.29 -13.50 -18.94
C PHE A 57 3.89 -14.58 -19.85
N VAL A 58 4.95 -15.25 -19.40
CA VAL A 58 5.56 -16.34 -20.17
C VAL A 58 4.61 -17.53 -20.29
N VAL A 59 4.00 -17.95 -19.18
CA VAL A 59 3.14 -19.15 -19.13
C VAL A 59 1.82 -18.95 -19.86
N LEU A 60 1.19 -17.78 -19.72
CA LEU A 60 -0.13 -17.52 -20.28
C LEU A 60 -0.08 -16.80 -21.64
N GLY A 61 0.99 -16.09 -21.94
CA GLY A 61 1.15 -15.35 -23.19
C GLY A 61 2.03 -16.11 -24.20
N LEU A 62 3.30 -16.31 -23.85
CA LEU A 62 4.30 -16.81 -24.81
C LEU A 62 4.16 -18.31 -25.08
N LEU A 63 4.01 -19.13 -24.03
CA LEU A 63 3.96 -20.58 -24.15
C LEU A 63 2.80 -21.08 -25.05
N PRO A 64 1.56 -20.58 -24.91
CA PRO A 64 0.45 -21.00 -25.77
C PRO A 64 0.64 -20.60 -27.23
N VAL A 65 1.20 -19.41 -27.47
CA VAL A 65 1.49 -18.92 -28.82
C VAL A 65 2.55 -19.78 -29.50
N LEU A 66 3.64 -20.10 -28.80
CA LEU A 66 4.69 -20.99 -29.33
C LEU A 66 4.16 -22.40 -29.54
N TRP A 67 3.38 -22.94 -28.61
CA TRP A 67 2.76 -24.24 -28.75
C TRP A 67 1.86 -24.32 -29.99
N TYR A 68 1.01 -23.31 -30.19
CA TYR A 68 0.18 -23.21 -31.38
C TYR A 68 1.02 -23.11 -32.65
N ALA A 69 2.06 -22.27 -32.66
CA ALA A 69 2.95 -22.15 -33.81
C ALA A 69 3.66 -23.46 -34.15
N VAL A 70 4.12 -24.24 -33.17
CA VAL A 70 4.81 -25.52 -33.42
C VAL A 70 3.87 -26.62 -33.92
N LEU A 71 2.62 -26.64 -33.46
CA LEU A 71 1.67 -27.69 -33.85
C LEU A 71 0.99 -27.42 -35.19
N TYR A 72 0.83 -26.17 -35.58
CA TYR A 72 -0.03 -25.78 -36.70
C TYR A 72 0.73 -25.06 -37.84
N PHE A 73 2.03 -24.83 -37.71
CA PHE A 73 2.93 -24.30 -38.75
C PHE A 73 4.09 -25.26 -38.99
#